data_AF-A0A4V1ZUF8-F1
#
_entry.id   AF-A0A4V1ZUF8-F1
#
_cell.length_a   1.000
_cell.length_b   1.000
_cell.length_c   1.000
_cell.angle_alpha   90.00
_cell.angle_beta   90.00
_cell.angle_gamma   90.00
#
_symmetry.space_group_name_H-M   'P 1'
#
loop_
_entity.id
_entity.type
_entity.pdbx_description
1 polymer ?
#
loop_
_entity_poly.entity_id
_entity_poly.type
_entity_poly.pdbx_seq_one_letter_code
_entity_poly.pdbx_strand_id
1 'polypeptide(L)'
;MKDYLTPAQIVAELDKYIIGQHEAKRHVAIALRNRWRRLHAPADMQQEIVPNNILMIGATGVGKTEIARRLAHLADAPFVKVEASKFTEVGYVGRDVESMVRDLAEQSVSRLRQRRQEAVKAQAAQAVEDIILDALIPPMKAPAKDGSSTGRSNLGFGIGEGSDADAVPTSDQELNERTRERFRQKIRNGELEDRRIEINVTQGGPSVGIMGAPGMMDEATMSGLQDMLGNMLPKKSKKRKVTVAEARKLLLDEEAAK
;
A
#
# COMPACT_ATOMS: atom_id res chain seq x y z
N MET A 1 -19.52 -7.14 1.45
CA MET A 1 -20.28 -6.09 0.75
C MET A 1 -20.50 -4.96 1.74
N LYS A 2 -20.10 -3.71 1.44
CA LYS A 2 -20.57 -2.58 2.28
C LYS A 2 -22.03 -2.38 1.92
N ASP A 3 -22.93 -2.76 2.81
CA ASP A 3 -24.36 -2.57 2.62
C ASP A 3 -24.64 -1.08 2.36
N TYR A 4 -25.39 -0.82 1.30
CA TYR A 4 -25.74 0.54 0.93
C TYR A 4 -26.70 1.11 1.97
N LEU A 5 -26.17 1.97 2.83
CA LEU A 5 -26.88 2.54 3.96
C LEU A 5 -28.16 3.27 3.51
N THR A 6 -29.23 3.07 4.28
CA THR A 6 -30.46 3.85 4.15
C THR A 6 -30.25 5.27 4.70
N PRO A 7 -31.07 6.26 4.30
CA PRO A 7 -30.97 7.61 4.85
C PRO A 7 -31.02 7.64 6.40
N ALA A 8 -31.86 6.82 7.01
CA ALA A 8 -31.96 6.72 8.47
C ALA A 8 -30.67 6.20 9.11
N GLN A 9 -30.04 5.18 8.51
CA GLN A 9 -28.75 4.65 8.98
C GLN A 9 -27.62 5.67 8.81
N ILE A 10 -27.62 6.43 7.71
CA ILE A 10 -26.63 7.50 7.50
C ILE A 10 -26.77 8.57 8.59
N VAL A 11 -28.00 9.00 8.91
CA VAL A 11 -28.25 9.98 9.98
C VAL A 11 -27.77 9.42 11.32
N ALA A 12 -28.12 8.18 11.66
CA ALA A 12 -27.69 7.53 12.89
C ALA A 12 -26.16 7.42 13.02
N GLU A 13 -25.45 7.19 11.91
CA GLU A 13 -24.00 7.17 11.89
C GLU A 13 -23.41 8.58 12.09
N LEU A 14 -24.02 9.60 11.49
CA LEU A 14 -23.63 11.00 11.69
C LEU A 14 -23.94 11.49 13.10
N ASP A 15 -24.98 10.97 13.76
CA ASP A 15 -25.35 11.31 15.14
C ASP A 15 -24.27 10.91 16.17
N LYS A 16 -23.42 9.92 15.86
CA LYS A 16 -22.28 9.53 16.72
C LYS A 16 -21.21 10.61 16.85
N TYR A 17 -21.11 11.52 15.88
CA TYR A 17 -20.03 12.51 15.77
C TYR A 17 -20.53 13.95 15.81
N ILE A 18 -21.72 14.22 15.28
CA ILE A 18 -22.30 15.56 15.22
C ILE A 18 -23.51 15.59 16.15
N ILE A 19 -23.59 16.58 17.04
CA ILE A 19 -24.75 16.76 17.92
C ILE A 19 -25.75 17.72 17.26
N GLY A 20 -27.04 17.38 17.28
CA GLY A 20 -28.10 18.20 16.67
C GLY A 20 -28.05 18.24 15.14
N GLN A 21 -28.37 19.38 14.52
CA GLN A 21 -28.32 19.60 13.07
C GLN A 21 -29.10 18.56 12.23
N HIS A 22 -30.26 18.11 12.74
CA HIS A 22 -31.04 17.01 12.16
C HIS A 22 -31.43 17.26 10.69
N GLU A 23 -31.80 18.50 10.37
CA GLU A 23 -32.16 18.87 9.00
C GLU A 23 -30.99 18.74 8.04
N ALA A 24 -29.81 19.26 8.41
CA ALA A 24 -28.60 19.14 7.59
C ALA A 24 -28.22 17.68 7.38
N LYS A 25 -28.26 16.85 8.43
CA LYS A 25 -28.00 15.40 8.38
C LYS A 25 -28.96 14.68 7.44
N ARG A 26 -30.26 15.00 7.49
CA ARG A 26 -31.27 14.42 6.61
C ARG A 26 -31.00 14.75 5.15
N HIS A 27 -30.69 16.01 4.84
CA HIS A 27 -30.41 16.44 3.45
C HIS A 27 -29.16 15.76 2.88
N VAL A 28 -28.07 15.69 3.65
CA VAL A 28 -26.85 15.00 3.19
C VAL A 28 -27.06 13.50 3.03
N ALA A 29 -27.86 12.88 3.90
CA ALA A 29 -28.21 11.46 3.80
C ALA A 29 -29.02 11.16 2.54
N ILE A 30 -29.98 12.02 2.20
CA ILE A 30 -30.76 11.91 0.96
C ILE A 30 -29.85 12.08 -0.26
N ALA A 31 -28.96 13.08 -0.27
CA ALA A 31 -28.04 13.31 -1.38
C ALA A 31 -27.11 12.11 -1.61
N LEU A 32 -26.58 11.51 -0.55
CA LEU A 32 -25.76 10.30 -0.64
C LEU A 32 -26.58 9.10 -1.16
N ARG A 33 -27.81 8.92 -0.66
CA ARG A 33 -28.70 7.83 -1.13
C ARG A 33 -29.11 8.02 -2.59
N ASN A 34 -29.29 9.25 -3.04
CA ASN A 34 -29.63 9.54 -4.44
C ASN A 34 -28.50 9.14 -5.39
N ARG A 35 -27.23 9.19 -4.98
CA ARG A 35 -26.12 8.63 -5.77
C ARG A 35 -26.28 7.13 -5.99
N TRP A 36 -26.65 6.39 -4.95
CA TRP A 36 -26.93 4.95 -5.07
C TRP A 36 -28.13 4.68 -5.97
N ARG A 37 -29.22 5.44 -5.81
CA ARG A 37 -30.42 5.33 -6.66
C ARG A 37 -30.09 5.58 -8.12
N ARG A 38 -29.27 6.60 -8.42
CA ARG A 38 -28.80 6.87 -9.78
C ARG A 38 -28.04 5.68 -10.37
N LEU A 39 -27.14 5.04 -9.62
CA LEU A 39 -26.39 3.87 -10.11
C LEU A 39 -27.29 2.65 -10.41
N HIS A 40 -28.49 2.60 -9.83
CA HIS A 40 -29.46 1.52 -10.03
C HIS A 40 -30.61 1.92 -10.97
N ALA A 41 -30.57 3.12 -11.54
CA ALA A 41 -31.55 3.56 -12.53
C ALA A 41 -31.21 2.99 -13.92
N PRO A 42 -32.17 2.88 -14.84
CA PRO A 42 -31.93 2.58 -16.26
C PRO A 42 -30.92 3.54 -16.90
N ALA A 43 -30.09 3.04 -17.84
CA ALA A 43 -28.92 3.74 -18.36
C ALA A 43 -29.23 5.08 -19.06
N ASP A 44 -30.39 5.16 -19.70
CA ASP A 44 -31.00 6.38 -20.26
C ASP A 44 -31.24 7.42 -19.15
N MET A 45 -31.89 7.01 -18.07
CA MET A 45 -32.19 7.90 -16.94
C MET A 45 -30.93 8.28 -16.14
N GLN A 46 -29.90 7.42 -16.09
CA GLN A 46 -28.68 7.72 -15.32
C GLN A 46 -27.95 8.98 -15.80
N GLN A 47 -28.01 9.27 -17.11
CA GLN A 47 -27.35 10.43 -17.71
C GLN A 47 -28.10 11.74 -17.42
N GLU A 48 -29.42 11.67 -17.28
CA GLU A 48 -30.27 12.82 -17.00
C GLU A 48 -30.28 13.22 -15.51
N ILE A 49 -29.97 12.29 -14.61
CA ILE A 49 -29.94 12.55 -13.17
C ILE A 49 -28.66 13.30 -12.77
N VAL A 50 -28.80 14.61 -12.53
CA VAL A 50 -27.72 15.46 -12.00
C VAL A 50 -27.57 15.29 -10.48
N PRO A 51 -26.34 15.34 -9.92
CA PRO A 51 -26.15 15.32 -8.46
C PRO A 51 -26.82 16.51 -7.74
N ASN A 52 -27.46 16.23 -6.60
CA ASN A 52 -28.01 17.26 -5.73
C ASN A 52 -26.89 17.93 -4.91
N ASN A 53 -26.45 19.11 -5.35
CA ASN A 53 -25.52 19.95 -4.60
C ASN A 53 -26.21 20.54 -3.36
N ILE A 54 -25.45 20.74 -2.28
CA ILE A 54 -25.99 21.16 -0.98
C ILE A 54 -25.36 22.49 -0.58
N LEU A 55 -26.20 23.47 -0.28
CA LEU A 55 -25.80 24.73 0.35
C LEU A 55 -26.14 24.67 1.84
N MET A 56 -25.12 24.76 2.70
CA MET A 56 -25.31 24.81 4.16
C MET A 56 -25.20 26.25 4.66
N ILE A 57 -26.26 26.75 5.30
CA ILE A 57 -26.31 28.11 5.86
C ILE A 57 -26.31 28.00 7.39
N GLY A 58 -25.48 28.81 8.06
CA GLY A 58 -25.44 28.88 9.52
C GLY A 58 -24.16 29.53 10.06
N ALA A 59 -24.10 29.77 11.37
CA ALA A 59 -22.93 30.37 12.03
C ALA A 59 -21.67 29.51 11.90
N THR A 60 -20.48 30.08 12.13
CA THR A 60 -19.24 29.31 12.22
C THR A 60 -19.29 28.38 13.44
N GLY A 61 -18.54 27.26 13.39
CA GLY A 61 -18.47 26.32 14.52
C GLY A 61 -19.65 25.36 14.70
N VAL A 62 -20.79 25.54 14.04
CA VAL A 62 -21.99 24.68 14.20
C VAL A 62 -21.88 23.27 13.58
N GLY A 63 -20.73 22.92 13.00
CA GLY A 63 -20.47 21.57 12.46
C GLY A 63 -20.68 21.39 10.95
N LYS A 64 -20.89 22.45 10.15
CA LYS A 64 -21.09 22.35 8.68
C LYS A 64 -20.00 21.52 7.99
N THR A 65 -18.74 21.87 8.23
CA THR A 65 -17.58 21.16 7.65
C THR A 65 -17.45 19.74 8.18
N GLU A 66 -17.83 19.51 9.44
CA GLU A 66 -17.73 18.18 10.07
C GLU A 66 -18.78 17.22 9.50
N ILE A 67 -20.00 17.70 9.24
CA ILE A 67 -21.03 16.91 8.54
C ILE A 67 -20.50 16.45 7.17
N ALA A 68 -19.93 17.35 6.38
CA ALA A 68 -19.39 17.01 5.06
C ALA A 68 -18.19 16.04 5.14
N ARG A 69 -17.26 16.27 6.07
CA ARG A 69 -16.10 15.40 6.31
C ARG A 69 -16.51 13.99 6.72
N ARG A 70 -17.44 13.87 7.68
CA ARG A 70 -17.94 12.58 8.19
C ARG A 70 -18.74 11.84 7.13
N LEU A 71 -19.55 12.55 6.35
CA LEU A 71 -20.27 11.96 5.22
C LEU A 71 -19.31 11.35 4.20
N ALA A 72 -18.23 12.06 3.84
CA ALA A 72 -17.23 11.54 2.91
C ALA A 72 -16.49 10.32 3.47
N HIS A 73 -16.14 10.34 4.76
CA HIS A 73 -15.53 9.18 5.43
C HIS A 73 -16.46 7.96 5.42
N LEU A 74 -17.73 8.15 5.76
CA LEU A 74 -18.76 7.12 5.74
C LEU A 74 -18.96 6.52 4.34
N ALA A 75 -18.99 7.38 3.32
CA ALA A 75 -19.14 7.00 1.93
C ALA A 75 -17.86 6.43 1.30
N ASP A 76 -16.75 6.33 2.05
CA ASP A 76 -15.44 5.93 1.53
C ASP A 76 -14.98 6.79 0.34
N ALA A 77 -15.35 8.07 0.36
CA ALA A 77 -15.16 9.01 -0.74
C ALA A 77 -13.98 9.98 -0.50
N PRO A 78 -13.29 10.43 -1.57
CA PRO A 78 -12.28 11.49 -1.47
C PRO A 78 -12.92 12.83 -1.06
N PHE A 79 -12.18 13.68 -0.31
CA PHE A 79 -12.74 14.89 0.29
C PHE A 79 -11.72 16.04 0.41
N VAL A 80 -11.94 17.10 -0.36
CA VAL A 80 -11.14 18.33 -0.29
C VAL A 80 -11.95 19.47 0.36
N LYS A 81 -11.31 20.24 1.25
CA LYS A 81 -11.85 21.50 1.79
C LYS A 81 -11.12 22.65 1.13
N VAL A 82 -11.86 23.54 0.47
CA VAL A 82 -11.30 24.73 -0.19
C VAL A 82 -12.03 25.98 0.30
N GLU A 83 -11.32 27.09 0.37
CA GLU A 83 -11.87 28.40 0.75
C GLU A 83 -12.05 29.24 -0.51
N ALA A 84 -13.27 29.72 -0.75
CA ALA A 84 -13.61 30.43 -1.98
C ALA A 84 -12.80 31.73 -2.18
N SER A 85 -12.44 32.40 -1.08
CA SER A 85 -11.65 33.64 -1.10
C SER A 85 -10.24 33.46 -1.71
N LYS A 86 -9.71 32.22 -1.74
CA LYS A 86 -8.41 31.91 -2.35
C LYS A 86 -8.39 32.10 -3.88
N PHE A 87 -9.57 32.14 -4.50
CA PHE A 87 -9.72 32.32 -5.94
C PHE A 87 -10.09 33.76 -6.33
N THR A 88 -10.36 34.61 -5.34
CA THR A 88 -10.72 36.03 -5.54
C THR A 88 -9.59 36.97 -5.13
N GLU A 89 -8.50 36.47 -4.55
CA GLU A 89 -7.40 37.30 -4.06
C GLU A 89 -6.70 38.00 -5.24
N VAL A 90 -6.61 39.33 -5.14
CA VAL A 90 -6.13 40.23 -6.20
C VAL A 90 -4.60 40.10 -6.30
N GLY A 91 -4.12 39.32 -7.27
CA GLY A 91 -2.69 39.09 -7.54
C GLY A 91 -2.43 38.62 -8.97
N TYR A 92 -1.15 38.68 -9.41
CA TYR A 92 -0.75 38.55 -10.83
C TYR A 92 -0.94 37.14 -11.42
N VAL A 93 -1.05 36.10 -10.59
CA VAL A 93 -1.51 34.75 -10.99
C VAL A 93 -2.26 34.15 -9.80
N GLY A 94 -3.59 34.29 -9.78
CA GLY A 94 -4.42 33.66 -8.75
C GLY A 94 -4.29 32.13 -8.78
N ARG A 95 -4.67 31.46 -7.69
CA ARG A 95 -4.83 29.99 -7.73
C ARG A 95 -5.88 29.63 -8.77
N ASP A 96 -5.59 28.61 -9.56
CA ASP A 96 -6.51 28.10 -10.58
C ASP A 96 -7.66 27.32 -9.93
N VAL A 97 -8.90 27.58 -10.34
CA VAL A 97 -10.12 26.87 -9.90
C VAL A 97 -10.00 25.37 -10.18
N GLU A 98 -9.30 24.99 -11.25
CA GLU A 98 -9.04 23.58 -11.58
C GLU A 98 -8.22 22.86 -10.51
N SER A 99 -7.44 23.59 -9.69
CA SER A 99 -6.69 22.99 -8.57
C SER A 99 -7.60 22.24 -7.60
N MET A 100 -8.86 22.64 -7.44
CA MET A 100 -9.82 21.91 -6.59
C MET A 100 -10.04 20.47 -7.08
N VAL A 101 -10.07 20.26 -8.39
CA VAL A 101 -10.26 18.95 -9.01
C VAL A 101 -8.95 18.14 -8.95
N ARG A 102 -7.80 18.80 -9.17
CA ARG A 102 -6.48 18.15 -9.04
C ARG A 102 -6.25 17.64 -7.61
N ASP A 103 -6.49 18.47 -6.60
CA ASP A 103 -6.36 18.10 -5.18
C ASP A 103 -7.27 16.91 -4.84
N LEU A 104 -8.51 16.90 -5.35
CA LEU A 104 -9.45 15.79 -5.15
C LEU A 104 -8.97 14.50 -5.82
N ALA A 105 -8.41 14.59 -7.02
CA ALA A 105 -7.86 13.44 -7.75
C ALA A 105 -6.63 12.86 -7.03
N GLU A 106 -5.71 13.71 -6.58
CA GLU A 106 -4.52 13.30 -5.81
C GLU A 106 -4.90 12.57 -4.53
N GLN A 107 -5.88 13.09 -3.78
CA GLN A 107 -6.39 12.41 -2.59
C GLN A 107 -7.02 11.06 -2.91
N SER A 108 -7.71 10.95 -4.06
CA SER A 108 -8.30 9.69 -4.52
C SER A 108 -7.24 8.63 -4.79
N VAL A 109 -6.16 9.03 -5.47
CA VAL A 109 -5.01 8.16 -5.77
C VAL A 109 -4.29 7.74 -4.49
N SER A 110 -4.01 8.68 -3.59
CA SER A 110 -3.38 8.41 -2.30
C SER A 110 -4.19 7.39 -1.47
N ARG A 111 -5.50 7.60 -1.38
CA ARG A 111 -6.42 6.67 -0.69
C ARG A 111 -6.41 5.28 -1.32
N LEU A 112 -6.43 5.19 -2.65
CA LEU A 112 -6.40 3.91 -3.35
C LEU A 112 -5.07 3.17 -3.13
N ARG A 113 -3.95 3.89 -3.15
CA ARG A 113 -2.62 3.34 -2.85
C ARG A 113 -2.58 2.76 -1.45
N GLN A 114 -3.03 3.50 -0.45
CA GLN A 114 -3.10 3.02 0.94
C GLN A 114 -3.96 1.75 1.05
N ARG A 115 -5.16 1.74 0.45
CA ARG A 115 -6.05 0.57 0.48
C ARG A 115 -5.42 -0.67 -0.19
N ARG A 116 -4.70 -0.48 -1.30
CA ARG A 116 -4.00 -1.57 -1.98
C ARG A 116 -2.83 -2.09 -1.16
N GLN A 117 -2.03 -1.20 -0.57
CA GLN A 117 -0.94 -1.57 0.32
C GLN A 117 -1.46 -2.40 1.52
N GLU A 118 -2.56 -1.98 2.14
CA GLU A 118 -3.19 -2.71 3.24
C GLU A 118 -3.68 -4.10 2.80
N ALA A 119 -4.25 -4.21 1.60
CA ALA A 119 -4.74 -5.49 1.07
C ALA A 119 -3.60 -6.48 0.76
N VAL A 120 -2.47 -5.98 0.26
CA VAL A 120 -1.31 -6.81 -0.11
C VAL A 120 -0.40 -7.10 1.10
N LYS A 121 -0.51 -6.34 2.20
CA LYS A 121 0.35 -6.47 3.39
C LYS A 121 0.53 -7.90 3.91
N ALA A 122 -0.53 -8.71 3.90
CA ALA A 122 -0.44 -10.10 4.35
C ALA A 122 0.37 -10.99 3.38
N GLN A 123 0.17 -10.80 2.08
CA GLN A 123 0.92 -11.51 1.03
C GLN A 123 2.38 -11.04 0.98
N ALA A 124 2.60 -9.72 1.12
CA ALA A 124 3.92 -9.12 1.24
C ALA A 124 4.66 -9.70 2.46
N ALA A 125 4.02 -9.82 3.62
CA ALA A 125 4.66 -10.41 4.79
C ALA A 125 5.13 -11.87 4.55
N GLN A 126 4.34 -12.68 3.85
CA GLN A 126 4.72 -14.05 3.49
C GLN A 126 5.89 -14.08 2.49
N ALA A 127 5.83 -13.23 1.45
CA ALA A 127 6.92 -13.12 0.48
C ALA A 127 8.23 -12.66 1.14
N VAL A 128 8.15 -11.72 2.09
CA VAL A 128 9.30 -11.26 2.88
C VAL A 128 9.85 -12.39 3.76
N GLU A 129 8.99 -13.18 4.40
CA GLU A 129 9.41 -14.37 5.16
C GLU A 129 10.21 -15.34 4.26
N ASP A 130 9.73 -15.61 3.05
CA ASP A 130 10.40 -16.51 2.12
C ASP A 130 11.73 -15.94 1.61
N ILE A 131 11.84 -14.63 1.34
CA ILE A 131 13.11 -13.97 0.98
C ILE A 131 14.13 -14.07 2.12
N ILE A 132 13.70 -13.86 3.37
CA ILE A 132 14.57 -13.99 4.54
C ILE A 132 15.00 -15.45 4.72
N LEU A 133 14.09 -16.40 4.49
CA LEU A 133 14.39 -17.83 4.57
C LEU A 133 15.39 -18.27 3.48
N ASP A 134 15.24 -17.79 2.25
CA ASP A 134 16.19 -18.01 1.15
C ASP A 134 17.60 -17.49 1.47
N ALA A 135 17.69 -16.33 2.14
CA ALA A 135 18.96 -15.75 2.56
C ALA A 135 19.64 -16.52 3.70
N LEU A 136 18.85 -17.14 4.58
CA LEU A 136 19.36 -17.95 5.70
C LEU A 136 19.70 -19.38 5.29
N ILE A 137 18.86 -19.99 4.45
CA ILE A 137 18.96 -21.37 3.97
C ILE A 137 18.62 -21.37 2.48
N PRO A 138 19.65 -21.25 1.61
CA PRO A 138 19.46 -21.33 0.18
C PRO A 138 18.76 -22.63 -0.19
N PRO A 139 17.73 -22.59 -1.05
CA PRO A 139 17.12 -23.81 -1.54
C PRO A 139 18.16 -24.62 -2.31
N MET A 140 18.26 -25.92 -2.02
CA MET A 140 19.03 -26.83 -2.85
C MET A 140 18.32 -26.90 -4.19
N LYS A 141 18.91 -26.31 -5.24
CA LYS A 141 18.43 -26.54 -6.60
C LYS A 141 18.51 -28.04 -6.84
N ALA A 142 17.39 -28.65 -7.23
CA ALA A 142 17.42 -30.00 -7.77
C ALA A 142 18.48 -30.00 -8.89
N PRO A 143 19.45 -30.94 -8.88
CA PRO A 143 20.35 -31.04 -10.02
C PRO A 143 19.46 -31.22 -11.25
N ALA A 144 19.69 -30.38 -12.27
CA ALA A 144 19.19 -30.66 -13.60
C ALA A 144 19.55 -32.11 -13.90
N LYS A 145 18.60 -32.89 -14.42
CA LYS A 145 18.84 -34.27 -14.85
C LYS A 145 19.79 -34.28 -16.05
N ASP A 146 21.05 -33.94 -15.84
CA ASP A 146 22.14 -34.19 -16.77
C ASP A 146 22.82 -35.48 -16.33
N GLY A 147 22.59 -36.53 -17.12
CA GLY A 147 23.16 -37.84 -16.89
C GLY A 147 24.68 -37.81 -17.03
N SER A 148 25.39 -38.07 -15.92
CA SER A 148 26.61 -38.91 -15.85
C SER A 148 27.28 -38.73 -14.47
N SER A 149 26.88 -39.56 -13.52
CA SER A 149 27.55 -39.64 -12.22
C SER A 149 28.76 -40.57 -12.31
N THR A 150 29.95 -40.00 -12.51
CA THR A 150 31.21 -40.65 -12.15
C THR A 150 31.72 -40.06 -10.85
N GLY A 151 31.55 -40.84 -9.77
CA GLY A 151 32.49 -40.95 -8.66
C GLY A 151 32.61 -39.77 -7.69
N ARG A 152 32.04 -39.95 -6.49
CA ARG A 152 32.80 -39.73 -5.25
C ARG A 152 32.19 -40.45 -4.05
N SER A 153 33.01 -41.30 -3.46
CA SER A 153 32.74 -42.25 -2.39
C SER A 153 32.77 -41.62 -1.00
N ASN A 154 31.83 -42.04 -0.16
CA ASN A 154 32.04 -42.67 1.15
C ASN A 154 32.99 -41.98 2.16
N LEU A 155 32.42 -41.25 3.13
CA LEU A 155 33.00 -41.11 4.48
C LEU A 155 31.89 -41.25 5.52
N GLY A 156 31.90 -42.38 6.21
CA GLY A 156 31.00 -42.68 7.33
C GLY A 156 31.50 -42.13 8.67
N PHE A 157 30.55 -41.90 9.59
CA PHE A 157 30.77 -41.94 11.03
C PHE A 157 29.44 -42.33 11.69
N GLY A 158 29.44 -43.46 12.39
CA GLY A 158 28.31 -43.92 13.21
C GLY A 158 28.63 -43.81 14.70
N ILE A 159 27.60 -43.63 15.52
CA ILE A 159 27.17 -44.49 16.65
C ILE A 159 26.16 -43.73 17.53
N GLY A 160 25.04 -44.39 17.85
CA GLY A 160 24.10 -43.99 18.89
C GLY A 160 22.69 -44.58 18.68
N GLU A 161 22.49 -45.85 19.02
CA GLU A 161 21.19 -46.52 19.02
C GLU A 161 20.30 -46.02 20.18
N GLY A 162 19.06 -45.61 19.86
CA GLY A 162 18.03 -45.28 20.83
C GLY A 162 16.69 -44.90 20.18
N SER A 163 15.70 -45.79 20.32
CA SER A 163 14.23 -45.61 20.29
C SER A 163 13.54 -44.93 19.08
N ASP A 164 12.73 -45.77 18.40
CA ASP A 164 11.40 -45.54 17.83
C ASP A 164 11.04 -44.21 17.11
N ALA A 165 10.60 -44.39 15.86
CA ALA A 165 9.76 -43.49 15.04
C ALA A 165 10.41 -42.36 14.21
N ASP A 166 11.71 -42.42 13.91
CA ASP A 166 12.32 -41.53 12.91
C ASP A 166 12.73 -42.30 11.66
N ALA A 167 11.86 -42.29 10.64
CA ALA A 167 12.26 -42.60 9.28
C ALA A 167 13.35 -41.60 8.87
N VAL A 168 14.59 -42.10 8.75
CA VAL A 168 15.75 -41.37 8.26
C VAL A 168 15.39 -40.82 6.87
N PRO A 169 15.36 -39.49 6.67
CA PRO A 169 14.98 -38.91 5.40
C PRO A 169 15.96 -39.36 4.31
N THR A 170 15.41 -39.95 3.26
CA THR A 170 16.15 -40.65 2.20
C THR A 170 16.74 -39.71 1.15
N SER A 171 16.48 -38.40 1.24
CA SER A 171 17.05 -37.41 0.32
C SER A 171 17.48 -36.11 1.02
N ASP A 172 18.61 -35.54 0.57
CA ASP A 172 19.11 -34.24 1.03
C ASP A 172 18.09 -33.10 0.82
N GLN A 173 17.15 -33.27 -0.12
CA GLN A 173 16.05 -32.35 -0.39
C GLN A 173 15.02 -32.35 0.74
N GLU A 174 14.59 -33.53 1.21
CA GLU A 174 13.65 -33.66 2.34
C GLU A 174 14.24 -33.08 3.64
N LEU A 175 15.55 -33.25 3.85
CA LEU A 175 16.27 -32.65 4.98
C LEU A 175 16.26 -31.11 4.91
N ASN A 176 16.44 -30.55 3.72
CA ASN A 176 16.41 -29.10 3.51
C ASN A 176 15.01 -28.53 3.76
N GLU A 177 13.96 -29.19 3.25
CA GLU A 177 12.57 -28.78 3.46
C GLU A 177 12.18 -28.82 4.95
N ARG A 178 12.50 -29.92 5.66
CA ARG A 178 12.29 -30.01 7.12
C ARG A 178 13.04 -28.92 7.88
N THR A 179 14.26 -28.60 7.46
CA THR A 179 15.05 -27.53 8.09
C THR A 179 14.41 -26.16 7.82
N ARG A 180 13.96 -25.89 6.60
CA ARG A 180 13.26 -24.67 6.22
C ARG A 180 11.98 -24.44 7.01
N GLU A 181 11.17 -25.47 7.22
CA GLU A 181 9.95 -25.38 8.02
C GLU A 181 10.23 -25.02 9.48
N ARG A 182 11.25 -25.66 10.09
CA ARG A 182 11.70 -25.31 11.45
C ARG A 182 12.19 -23.87 11.54
N PHE A 183 12.94 -23.40 10.55
CA PHE A 183 13.43 -22.02 10.51
C PHE A 183 12.32 -21.01 10.26
N ARG A 184 11.30 -21.34 9.46
CA ARG A 184 10.10 -20.51 9.28
C ARG A 184 9.36 -20.31 10.60
N GLN A 185 9.22 -21.37 11.41
CA GLN A 185 8.65 -21.25 12.76
C GLN A 185 9.50 -20.35 13.66
N LYS A 186 10.83 -20.49 13.64
CA LYS A 186 11.74 -19.63 14.43
C LYS A 186 11.70 -18.15 14.02
N ILE A 187 11.54 -17.85 12.72
CA ILE A 187 11.35 -16.48 12.21
C ILE A 187 10.01 -15.90 12.70
N ARG A 188 8.95 -16.71 12.73
CA ARG A 188 7.65 -16.30 13.29
C ARG A 188 7.70 -16.06 14.79
N ASN A 189 8.46 -16.89 15.51
CA ASN A 189 8.66 -16.74 16.96
C ASN A 189 9.59 -15.56 17.32
N GLY A 190 10.26 -14.94 16.34
CA GLY A 190 11.16 -13.81 16.58
C GLY A 190 12.53 -14.21 17.17
N GLU A 191 12.90 -15.49 17.11
CA GLU A 191 14.16 -15.99 17.71
C GLU A 191 15.41 -15.64 16.88
N LEU A 192 15.24 -15.15 15.65
CA LEU A 192 16.32 -14.91 14.69
C LEU A 192 16.49 -13.44 14.30
N GLU A 193 15.83 -12.52 15.00
CA GLU A 193 15.79 -11.09 14.65
C GLU A 193 17.18 -10.43 14.63
N ASP A 194 18.09 -10.85 15.52
CA ASP A 194 19.46 -10.32 15.63
C ASP A 194 20.44 -10.89 14.60
N ARG A 195 20.05 -11.95 13.89
CA ARG A 195 20.94 -12.60 12.92
C ARG A 195 21.16 -11.67 11.73
N ARG A 196 22.41 -11.55 11.29
CA ARG A 196 22.77 -10.73 10.14
C ARG A 196 22.58 -11.52 8.84
N ILE A 197 21.88 -10.92 7.90
CA ILE A 197 21.65 -11.48 6.56
C ILE A 197 22.08 -10.47 5.49
N GLU A 198 22.48 -10.98 4.33
CA GLU A 198 22.70 -10.18 3.14
C GLU A 198 21.44 -10.19 2.29
N ILE A 199 20.83 -9.01 2.12
CA ILE A 199 19.67 -8.85 1.23
C ILE A 199 19.98 -7.85 0.12
N ASN A 200 19.35 -8.05 -1.03
CA ASN A 200 19.35 -7.08 -2.11
C ASN A 200 18.23 -6.08 -1.83
N VAL A 201 18.58 -4.83 -1.50
CA VAL A 201 17.59 -3.76 -1.34
C VAL A 201 17.62 -2.90 -2.58
N THR A 202 16.45 -2.59 -3.12
CA THR A 202 16.34 -1.65 -4.23
C THR A 202 16.45 -0.24 -3.69
N GLN A 203 17.63 0.36 -3.80
CA GLN A 203 17.78 1.77 -3.45
C GLN A 203 17.24 2.62 -4.61
N GLY A 204 16.31 3.53 -4.32
CA GLY A 204 16.07 4.66 -5.21
C GLY A 204 17.42 5.33 -5.47
N GLY A 205 17.80 5.47 -6.73
CA GLY A 205 19.11 6.02 -7.09
C GLY A 205 19.34 7.34 -6.33
N PRO A 206 20.59 7.66 -5.96
CA PRO A 206 20.87 8.93 -5.32
C PRO A 206 20.24 10.02 -6.18
N SER A 207 19.30 10.77 -5.61
CA SER A 207 18.84 12.02 -6.18
C SER A 207 20.08 12.89 -6.27
N VAL A 208 20.71 12.89 -7.45
CA VAL A 208 21.78 13.83 -7.77
C VAL A 208 21.11 15.18 -7.68
N GLY A 209 21.24 15.82 -6.51
CA GLY A 209 20.99 17.24 -6.37
C GLY A 209 21.98 17.91 -7.32
N ILE A 210 21.49 18.34 -8.47
CA ILE A 210 22.23 19.24 -9.36
C ILE A 210 22.26 20.58 -8.62
N MET A 211 23.18 20.65 -7.66
CA MET A 211 23.61 21.89 -7.06
C MET A 211 24.74 22.40 -7.95
N GLY A 212 24.43 23.34 -8.83
CA GLY A 212 25.43 24.19 -9.47
C GLY A 212 25.25 24.45 -10.95
N ALA A 213 24.40 25.42 -11.29
CA ALA A 213 24.68 26.48 -12.27
C ALA A 213 23.44 27.39 -12.40
N PRO A 214 23.49 28.66 -11.97
CA PRO A 214 22.42 29.60 -12.26
C PRO A 214 22.52 30.03 -13.73
N GLY A 215 21.47 29.80 -14.52
CA GLY A 215 21.21 30.66 -15.68
C GLY A 215 20.82 30.01 -17.02
N MET A 216 20.66 28.70 -17.16
CA MET A 216 20.17 28.12 -18.42
C MET A 216 19.39 26.82 -18.17
N MET A 217 18.13 26.80 -18.62
CA MET A 217 17.15 25.70 -18.67
C MET A 217 16.05 25.72 -17.59
N ASP A 218 14.82 25.58 -18.09
CA ASP A 218 13.56 25.68 -17.37
C ASP A 218 13.31 24.44 -16.49
N GLU A 219 13.18 24.66 -15.18
CA GLU A 219 13.10 23.67 -14.11
C GLU A 219 11.97 22.64 -14.34
N ALA A 220 10.87 23.07 -14.94
CA ALA A 220 9.70 22.23 -15.22
C ALA A 220 9.93 21.20 -16.34
N THR A 221 10.76 21.53 -17.35
CA THR A 221 11.06 20.60 -18.45
C THR A 221 12.09 19.54 -18.05
N MET A 222 12.99 19.87 -17.13
CA MET A 222 13.98 18.93 -16.60
C MET A 222 13.37 17.93 -15.61
N SER A 223 12.44 18.35 -14.74
CA SER A 223 11.76 17.42 -13.81
C SER A 223 10.93 16.37 -14.54
N GLY A 224 10.21 16.74 -15.61
CA GLY A 224 9.44 15.79 -16.42
C GLY A 224 10.31 14.81 -17.22
N LEU A 225 11.45 15.28 -17.73
CA LEU A 225 12.42 14.42 -18.43
C LEU A 225 13.15 13.50 -17.45
N GLN A 226 13.44 13.96 -16.23
CA GLN A 226 14.12 13.20 -15.19
C GLN A 226 13.22 12.12 -14.57
N ASP A 227 11.92 12.39 -14.38
CA ASP A 227 10.94 11.38 -13.93
C ASP A 227 10.65 10.33 -15.02
N MET A 228 10.63 10.73 -16.30
CA MET A 228 10.55 9.77 -17.41
C MET A 228 11.82 8.91 -17.53
N LEU A 229 13.00 9.48 -17.36
CA LEU A 229 14.28 8.76 -17.45
C LEU A 229 14.52 7.86 -16.22
N GLY A 230 14.09 8.30 -15.03
CA GLY A 230 14.18 7.54 -13.79
C GLY A 230 13.33 6.27 -13.75
N ASN A 231 12.21 6.25 -14.48
CA ASN A 231 11.36 5.06 -14.64
C ASN A 231 11.86 4.10 -15.74
N MET A 232 12.82 4.50 -16.57
CA MET A 232 13.34 3.71 -17.69
C MET A 232 14.68 3.02 -17.39
N LEU A 233 15.38 3.43 -16.32
CA LEU A 233 16.57 2.75 -15.81
C LEU A 233 16.18 1.63 -14.82
N PRO A 234 16.72 0.40 -14.98
CA PRO A 234 16.51 -0.66 -14.00
C PRO A 234 17.08 -0.21 -12.65
N LYS A 235 16.23 -0.19 -11.63
CA LYS A 235 16.62 0.20 -10.27
C LYS A 235 17.78 -0.70 -9.83
N LYS A 236 18.94 -0.11 -9.56
CA LYS A 236 20.14 -0.88 -9.15
C LYS A 236 19.94 -1.40 -7.73
N SER A 237 19.76 -2.71 -7.59
CA SER A 237 19.75 -3.38 -6.28
C SER A 237 21.16 -3.45 -5.71
N LYS A 238 21.35 -3.06 -4.45
CA LYS A 238 22.65 -3.18 -3.75
C LYS A 238 22.54 -4.21 -2.63
N LYS A 239 23.53 -5.11 -2.56
CA LYS A 239 23.68 -6.04 -1.43
C LYS A 239 24.00 -5.26 -0.16
N ARG A 240 23.18 -5.41 0.87
CA ARG A 240 23.38 -4.80 2.18
C ARG A 240 23.30 -5.87 3.27
N LYS A 241 24.26 -5.82 4.20
CA LYS A 241 24.20 -6.58 5.45
C LYS A 241 23.32 -5.84 6.43
N VAL A 242 22.23 -6.47 6.85
CA VAL A 242 21.27 -5.94 7.82
C VAL A 242 20.84 -7.06 8.77
N THR A 243 20.21 -6.70 9.89
CA THR A 243 19.57 -7.69 10.77
C THR A 243 18.27 -8.19 10.15
N VAL A 244 17.78 -9.35 10.57
CA VAL A 244 16.47 -9.89 10.13
C VAL A 244 15.34 -8.91 10.46
N ALA A 245 15.41 -8.22 11.59
CA ALA A 245 14.43 -7.19 11.98
C ALA A 245 14.39 -6.00 11.01
N GLU A 246 15.56 -5.51 10.61
CA GLU A 246 15.69 -4.42 9.65
C GLU A 246 15.26 -4.87 8.25
N ALA A 247 15.68 -6.08 7.84
CA ALA A 247 15.29 -6.69 6.58
C ALA A 247 13.77 -6.82 6.45
N ARG A 248 13.09 -7.27 7.51
CA ARG A 248 11.63 -7.42 7.52
C ARG A 248 10.92 -6.10 7.25
N LYS A 249 11.37 -4.99 7.85
CA LYS A 249 10.77 -3.67 7.62
C LYS A 249 11.03 -3.17 6.20
N LEU A 250 12.29 -3.21 5.76
CA LEU A 250 12.69 -2.70 4.45
C LEU A 250 12.04 -3.45 3.30
N LEU A 251 12.01 -4.79 3.38
CA LEU A 251 11.43 -5.63 2.33
C LEU A 251 9.90 -5.58 2.34
N LEU A 252 9.26 -5.37 3.50
CA LEU A 252 7.80 -5.24 3.56
C LEU A 252 7.36 -3.94 2.89
N ASP A 253 8.06 -2.83 3.13
CA ASP A 253 7.76 -1.57 2.46
C ASP A 253 8.01 -1.66 0.94
N GLU A 254 9.06 -2.38 0.52
CA GLU A 254 9.37 -2.60 -0.90
C GLU A 254 8.33 -3.48 -1.59
N GLU A 255 7.94 -4.60 -0.99
CA GLU A 255 6.97 -5.53 -1.58
C GLU A 255 5.53 -4.99 -1.47
N ALA A 256 5.23 -4.14 -0.48
CA ALA A 256 3.94 -3.43 -0.41
C ALA A 256 3.84 -2.27 -1.41
N ALA A 257 4.97 -1.71 -1.85
CA ALA A 257 5.02 -0.62 -2.83
C ALA A 257 5.00 -1.10 -4.29
N LYS A 258 5.13 -2.41 -4.51
CA LYS A 258 5.10 -3.09 -5.81
C LYS A 258 3.66 -3.25 -6.33
#